data_AF-A0A1H4KHL2-F1
#
_entry.id   AF-A0A1H4KHL2-F1
#
_cell.length_a   1.000
_cell.length_b   1.000
_cell.length_c   1.000
_cell.angle_alpha   90.00
_cell.angle_beta   90.00
_cell.angle_gamma   90.00
#
_symmetry.space_group_name_H-M   'P 1'
#
loop_
_entity.id
_entity.type
_entity.pdbx_description
1 polymer ?
#
loop_
_entity_poly.entity_id
_entity_poly.type
_entity_poly.pdbx_seq_one_letter_code
_entity_poly.pdbx_strand_id
1 'polypeptide(L)'
;MTSSDQPRLADAAEIAAEQGLTPARISGLYTGQEQNAAGKTFPEPVDKRGRARLWDHAAVTEWFAHRAPARLAEHTPPSLDPGTLLNAADASRYLGYKNSNQVTTFVRDHLGYFPEPDVVEEKGTAENPYRRQLWKVQTLKDWMATRPGRGRRAGAKESPPLPDVPVDGDPDELLGASQAAALLGFKSIGSFSSSLSQGNLPLLKETDGVTEEGRQKGRRRWTRRRILQQAAERPRKKK
;
A
#
# COMPACT_ATOMS: atom_id res chain seq x y z
N MET A 1 -45.82 -18.91 1.41
CA MET A 1 -44.47 -18.84 0.80
C MET A 1 -44.08 -17.38 0.67
N THR A 2 -43.32 -16.86 1.63
CA THR A 2 -42.47 -15.68 1.44
C THR A 2 -41.25 -15.94 2.32
N SER A 3 -40.19 -16.40 1.68
CA SER A 3 -38.90 -16.66 2.30
C SER A 3 -38.46 -15.41 3.05
N SER A 4 -38.14 -15.58 4.34
CA SER A 4 -37.42 -14.56 5.10
C SER A 4 -36.11 -14.31 4.36
N ASP A 5 -36.05 -13.17 3.68
CA ASP A 5 -34.88 -12.70 2.95
C ASP A 5 -33.79 -12.41 3.97
N GLN A 6 -32.96 -13.42 4.27
CA GLN A 6 -31.82 -13.23 5.15
C GLN A 6 -30.86 -12.25 4.46
N PRO A 7 -30.48 -11.14 5.10
CA PRO A 7 -29.59 -10.16 4.49
C PRO A 7 -28.31 -10.87 4.07
N ARG A 8 -27.97 -10.75 2.78
CA ARG A 8 -26.75 -11.35 2.24
C ARG A 8 -25.56 -10.72 2.95
N LEU A 9 -24.83 -11.54 3.70
CA LEU A 9 -23.63 -11.09 4.38
C LEU A 9 -22.41 -11.22 3.47
N ALA A 10 -21.68 -10.12 3.29
CA ALA A 10 -20.45 -10.08 2.51
C ALA A 10 -19.27 -9.65 3.38
N ASP A 11 -18.09 -10.23 3.12
CA ASP A 11 -16.86 -9.80 3.78
C ASP A 11 -16.15 -8.69 2.99
N ALA A 12 -15.10 -8.13 3.60
CA ALA A 12 -14.35 -7.03 3.00
C ALA A 12 -13.70 -7.40 1.65
N ALA A 13 -13.42 -8.68 1.39
CA ALA A 13 -12.80 -9.09 0.14
C ALA A 13 -13.83 -9.15 -0.99
N GLU A 14 -15.01 -9.66 -0.70
CA GLU A 14 -16.14 -9.68 -1.63
C GLU A 14 -16.57 -8.26 -2.02
N ILE A 15 -16.84 -7.41 -1.03
CA ILE A 15 -17.20 -5.99 -1.25
C ILE A 15 -16.09 -5.27 -2.04
N ALA A 16 -14.82 -5.54 -1.72
CA ALA A 16 -13.71 -4.91 -2.43
C ALA A 16 -13.65 -5.32 -3.90
N ALA A 17 -13.93 -6.57 -4.23
CA ALA A 17 -13.95 -7.05 -5.60
C ALA A 17 -15.03 -6.36 -6.43
N GLU A 18 -16.25 -6.26 -5.88
CA GLU A 18 -17.39 -5.62 -6.54
C GLU A 18 -17.19 -4.12 -6.74
N GLN A 19 -16.64 -3.44 -5.72
CA GLN A 19 -16.48 -1.99 -5.73
C GLN A 19 -15.17 -1.53 -6.38
N GLY A 20 -14.36 -2.45 -6.92
CA GLY A 20 -13.05 -2.16 -7.52
C GLY A 20 -12.03 -1.59 -6.53
N LEU A 21 -12.13 -1.99 -5.25
CA LEU A 21 -11.28 -1.52 -4.15
C LEU A 21 -10.35 -2.63 -3.63
N THR A 22 -9.63 -2.34 -2.55
CA THR A 22 -8.86 -3.35 -1.80
C THR A 22 -9.59 -3.68 -0.50
N PRO A 23 -9.46 -4.91 0.04
CA PRO A 23 -10.11 -5.28 1.30
C PRO A 23 -9.67 -4.37 2.47
N ALA A 24 -8.41 -3.92 2.44
CA ALA A 24 -7.88 -2.96 3.41
C ALA A 24 -8.58 -1.60 3.32
N ARG A 25 -8.96 -1.15 2.12
CA ARG A 25 -9.73 0.09 1.97
C ARG A 25 -11.12 -0.04 2.57
N ILE A 26 -11.81 -1.16 2.37
CA ILE A 26 -13.13 -1.41 3.00
C ILE A 26 -13.01 -1.36 4.52
N SER A 27 -12.01 -2.03 5.10
CA SER A 27 -11.74 -1.95 6.54
C SER A 27 -11.42 -0.52 6.99
N GLY A 28 -10.68 0.23 6.18
CA GLY A 28 -10.35 1.63 6.42
C GLY A 28 -11.57 2.56 6.44
N LEU A 29 -12.53 2.37 5.52
CA LEU A 29 -13.79 3.13 5.50
C LEU A 29 -14.55 2.97 6.81
N TYR A 30 -14.64 1.74 7.30
CA TYR A 30 -15.27 1.42 8.57
C TYR A 30 -14.52 2.04 9.78
N THR A 31 -13.22 1.76 9.90
CA THR A 31 -12.44 2.25 11.05
C THR A 31 -12.31 3.78 11.08
N GLY A 32 -12.33 4.41 9.92
CA GLY A 32 -12.29 5.86 9.77
C GLY A 32 -13.66 6.53 9.88
N GLN A 33 -14.74 5.75 10.04
CA GLN A 33 -16.13 6.24 10.07
C GLN A 33 -16.40 7.18 8.90
N GLU A 34 -15.95 6.79 7.70
CA GLU A 34 -15.98 7.64 6.52
C GLU A 34 -17.44 7.86 6.09
N GLN A 35 -17.77 9.11 5.74
CA GLN A 35 -19.08 9.48 5.24
C GLN A 35 -19.08 9.49 3.71
N ASN A 36 -20.19 9.04 3.10
CA ASN A 36 -20.39 9.22 1.66
C ASN A 36 -20.85 10.64 1.32
N ALA A 37 -21.13 10.93 0.04
CA ALA A 37 -21.54 12.26 -0.40
C ALA A 37 -22.91 12.69 0.19
N ALA A 38 -23.73 11.72 0.62
CA ALA A 38 -25.00 11.97 1.30
C ALA A 38 -24.84 12.15 2.83
N GLY A 39 -23.61 12.20 3.35
CA GLY A 39 -23.34 12.34 4.79
C GLY A 39 -23.62 11.07 5.60
N LYS A 40 -23.93 9.93 4.96
CA LYS A 40 -24.13 8.65 5.66
C LYS A 40 -22.78 8.03 5.99
N THR A 41 -22.58 7.64 7.25
CA THR A 41 -21.40 6.88 7.69
C THR A 41 -21.40 5.47 7.09
N PHE A 42 -20.21 4.92 6.85
CA PHE A 42 -20.05 3.54 6.36
C PHE A 42 -20.79 2.52 7.28
N PRO A 43 -21.51 1.53 6.73
CA PRO A 43 -22.33 0.62 7.54
C PRO A 43 -21.54 -0.15 8.61
N GLU A 44 -22.19 -0.37 9.75
CA GLU A 44 -21.66 -1.25 10.81
C GLU A 44 -21.69 -2.72 10.36
N PRO A 45 -20.70 -3.53 10.76
CA PRO A 45 -20.71 -4.96 10.51
C PRO A 45 -21.83 -5.64 11.30
N VAL A 46 -22.58 -6.51 10.63
CA VAL A 46 -23.72 -7.24 11.21
C VAL A 46 -23.26 -8.51 11.93
N ASP A 47 -22.15 -9.11 11.48
CA ASP A 47 -21.63 -10.34 12.08
C ASP A 47 -20.10 -10.46 11.88
N LYS A 48 -19.50 -11.54 12.39
CA LYS A 48 -18.10 -11.90 12.20
C LYS A 48 -17.95 -13.38 11.87
N ARG A 49 -17.20 -13.66 10.80
CA ARG A 49 -16.72 -15.00 10.46
C ARG A 49 -15.27 -15.14 10.87
N GLY A 50 -15.04 -15.66 12.08
CA GLY A 50 -13.70 -15.69 12.69
C GLY A 50 -13.17 -14.28 12.93
N ARG A 51 -12.11 -13.89 12.21
CA ARG A 51 -11.56 -12.52 12.27
C ARG A 51 -12.14 -11.58 11.22
N ALA A 52 -12.84 -12.10 10.22
CA ALA A 52 -13.46 -11.30 9.18
C ALA A 52 -14.75 -10.68 9.70
N ARG A 53 -14.90 -9.36 9.50
CA ARG A 53 -16.18 -8.68 9.70
C ARG A 53 -17.07 -8.98 8.50
N LEU A 54 -18.35 -9.18 8.77
CA LEU A 54 -19.39 -9.37 7.78
C LEU A 54 -20.32 -8.17 7.81
N TRP A 55 -20.61 -7.62 6.64
CA TRP A 55 -21.56 -6.52 6.47
C TRP A 55 -22.78 -7.00 5.71
N ASP A 56 -23.90 -6.34 5.95
CA ASP A 56 -25.04 -6.43 5.04
C ASP A 56 -24.64 -5.86 3.67
N HIS A 57 -24.64 -6.73 2.67
CA HIS A 57 -24.26 -6.43 1.30
C HIS A 57 -25.13 -5.33 0.69
N ALA A 58 -26.43 -5.32 0.97
CA ALA A 58 -27.35 -4.33 0.44
C ALA A 58 -27.06 -2.94 1.01
N ALA A 59 -26.85 -2.85 2.33
CA ALA A 59 -26.51 -1.60 3.00
C ALA A 59 -25.18 -1.00 2.50
N VAL A 60 -24.18 -1.87 2.27
CA VAL A 60 -22.88 -1.43 1.73
C VAL A 60 -23.02 -0.98 0.28
N THR A 61 -23.75 -1.73 -0.54
CA THR A 61 -24.03 -1.36 -1.94
C THR A 61 -24.75 -0.02 -2.04
N GLU A 62 -25.78 0.21 -1.22
CA GLU A 62 -26.48 1.49 -1.14
C GLU A 62 -25.54 2.62 -0.71
N TRP A 63 -24.69 2.38 0.29
CA TRP A 63 -23.71 3.37 0.73
C TRP A 63 -22.77 3.78 -0.40
N PHE A 64 -22.30 2.80 -1.20
CA PHE A 64 -21.43 3.03 -2.36
C PHE A 64 -22.15 3.71 -3.52
N ALA A 65 -23.45 3.52 -3.70
CA ALA A 65 -24.23 4.21 -4.72
C ALA A 65 -24.21 5.74 -4.54
N HIS A 66 -24.07 6.21 -3.31
CA HIS A 66 -23.94 7.63 -2.96
C HIS A 66 -22.49 8.07 -2.69
N ARG A 67 -21.51 7.26 -3.05
CA ARG A 67 -20.11 7.63 -2.88
C ARG A 67 -19.74 8.69 -3.92
N ALA A 68 -19.15 9.79 -3.45
CA ALA A 68 -18.56 10.77 -4.36
C ALA A 68 -17.57 10.03 -5.28
N PRO A 69 -17.71 10.17 -6.61
CA PRO A 69 -16.76 9.58 -7.52
C PRO A 69 -15.36 10.09 -7.18
N ALA A 70 -14.34 9.28 -7.46
CA ALA A 70 -12.97 9.71 -7.20
C ALA A 70 -12.73 11.03 -7.96
N ARG A 71 -12.20 12.06 -7.29
CA ARG A 71 -11.95 13.41 -7.87
C ARG A 71 -11.36 13.41 -9.29
N LEU A 72 -10.55 12.40 -9.62
CA LEU A 72 -9.93 12.25 -10.95
C LEU A 72 -10.90 11.76 -12.04
N ALA A 73 -12.03 11.15 -11.68
CA ALA A 73 -13.06 10.67 -12.60
C ALA A 73 -13.95 11.82 -13.10
N GLU A 74 -14.20 12.83 -12.27
CA GLU A 74 -14.93 14.04 -12.66
C GLU A 74 -14.02 15.17 -13.14
N HIS A 75 -12.70 14.95 -13.17
CA HIS A 75 -11.76 15.99 -13.57
C HIS A 75 -11.88 16.25 -15.07
N THR A 76 -12.51 17.36 -15.41
CA THR A 76 -12.48 17.91 -16.77
C THR A 76 -11.22 18.75 -16.93
N PRO A 77 -10.23 18.32 -17.73
CA PRO A 77 -9.03 19.11 -17.96
C PRO A 77 -9.36 20.43 -18.67
N PRO A 78 -8.54 21.47 -18.49
CA PRO A 78 -8.72 22.74 -19.19
C PRO A 78 -8.70 22.53 -20.71
N SER A 79 -9.48 23.33 -21.44
CA SER A 79 -9.45 23.32 -22.91
C SER A 79 -8.14 23.95 -23.39
N LEU A 80 -7.23 23.12 -23.85
CA LEU A 80 -5.96 23.50 -24.48
C LEU A 80 -5.92 22.94 -25.90
N ASP A 81 -5.17 23.60 -26.77
CA ASP A 81 -4.94 23.16 -28.14
C ASP A 81 -4.31 21.74 -28.14
N PRO A 82 -4.84 20.79 -28.94
CA PRO A 82 -4.35 19.40 -28.96
C PRO A 82 -2.85 19.24 -29.26
N GLY A 83 -2.26 20.16 -30.02
CA GLY A 83 -0.84 20.18 -30.37
C GLY A 83 0.06 20.79 -29.30
N THR A 84 -0.51 21.40 -28.25
CA THR A 84 0.27 22.00 -27.15
C THR A 84 1.08 20.94 -26.43
N LEU A 85 2.38 21.18 -26.28
CA LEU A 85 3.31 20.33 -25.55
C LEU A 85 3.36 20.71 -24.07
N LEU A 86 3.04 19.76 -23.20
CA LEU A 86 3.10 19.90 -21.75
C LEU A 86 4.24 19.08 -21.18
N ASN A 87 5.00 19.66 -20.26
CA ASN A 87 6.01 18.92 -19.49
C ASN A 87 5.34 18.04 -18.42
N ALA A 88 6.09 17.14 -17.79
CA ALA A 88 5.54 16.21 -16.80
C ALA A 88 4.77 16.88 -15.64
N ALA A 89 5.21 18.07 -15.20
CA ALA A 89 4.52 18.81 -14.15
C ALA A 89 3.19 19.38 -14.62
N ASP A 90 3.17 19.98 -15.81
CA ASP A 90 1.97 20.54 -16.40
C ASP A 90 0.99 19.44 -16.84
N ALA A 91 1.48 18.33 -17.38
CA ALA A 91 0.69 17.14 -17.68
C ALA A 91 0.04 16.58 -16.40
N SER A 92 0.76 16.56 -15.27
CA SER A 92 0.19 16.10 -13.99
C SER A 92 -0.96 16.99 -13.53
N ARG A 93 -0.82 18.31 -13.66
CA ARG A 93 -1.89 19.27 -13.33
C ARG A 93 -3.05 19.17 -14.30
N TYR A 94 -2.75 19.06 -15.60
CA TYR A 94 -3.72 18.89 -16.66
C TYR A 94 -4.62 17.69 -16.40
N LEU A 95 -4.05 16.56 -15.97
CA LEU A 95 -4.77 15.34 -15.62
C LEU A 95 -5.45 15.36 -14.23
N GLY A 96 -5.39 16.49 -13.51
CA GLY A 96 -6.12 16.67 -12.24
C GLY A 96 -5.43 16.08 -11.01
N TYR A 97 -4.16 15.69 -11.11
CA TYR A 97 -3.43 15.15 -9.96
C TYR A 97 -3.08 16.25 -8.96
N LYS A 98 -3.21 15.93 -7.67
CA LYS A 98 -2.75 16.81 -6.58
C LYS A 98 -1.23 16.98 -6.58
N ASN A 99 -0.49 15.94 -6.99
CA ASN A 99 0.97 15.95 -7.03
C ASN A 99 1.45 16.29 -8.45
N SER A 100 2.20 17.38 -8.61
CA SER A 100 2.79 17.77 -9.90
C SER A 100 3.86 16.79 -10.39
N ASN A 101 4.40 15.91 -9.55
CA ASN A 101 5.39 14.91 -9.96
C ASN A 101 4.77 13.56 -10.32
N GLN A 102 3.45 13.49 -10.50
CA GLN A 102 2.76 12.22 -10.68
C GLN A 102 3.11 11.55 -12.01
N VAL A 103 3.14 12.30 -13.12
CA VAL A 103 3.54 11.77 -14.44
C VAL A 103 4.99 11.30 -14.43
N THR A 104 5.90 12.08 -13.84
CA THR A 104 7.30 11.66 -13.67
C THR A 104 7.42 10.34 -12.93
N THR A 105 6.59 10.14 -11.91
CA THR A 105 6.54 8.89 -11.16
C THR A 105 6.06 7.73 -12.03
N PHE A 106 5.02 7.92 -12.85
CA PHE A 106 4.56 6.86 -13.75
C PHE A 106 5.61 6.46 -14.78
N VAL A 107 6.25 7.43 -15.42
CA VAL A 107 7.29 7.14 -16.42
C VAL A 107 8.48 6.42 -15.79
N ARG A 108 8.86 6.79 -14.56
CA ARG A 108 10.02 6.19 -13.87
C ARG A 108 9.70 4.81 -13.26
N ASP A 109 8.57 4.71 -12.56
CA ASP A 109 8.26 3.57 -11.69
C ASP A 109 7.27 2.58 -12.33
N HIS A 110 6.64 2.95 -13.45
CA HIS A 110 5.58 2.19 -14.12
C HIS A 110 5.76 2.20 -15.64
N LEU A 111 6.88 1.63 -16.10
CA LEU A 111 7.17 1.49 -17.53
C LEU A 111 6.02 0.79 -18.25
N GLY A 112 5.54 1.39 -19.36
CA GLY A 112 4.41 0.90 -20.15
C GLY A 112 3.01 1.26 -19.61
N TYR A 113 2.90 1.93 -18.46
CA TYR A 113 1.61 2.38 -17.91
C TYR A 113 1.13 3.72 -18.48
N PHE A 114 2.07 4.65 -18.62
CA PHE A 114 1.83 6.00 -19.13
C PHE A 114 2.43 6.12 -20.53
N PRO A 115 1.82 6.87 -21.46
CA PRO A 115 2.33 7.02 -22.82
C PRO A 115 3.75 7.57 -22.82
N GLU A 116 4.52 7.14 -23.81
CA GLU A 116 5.83 7.71 -24.09
C GLU A 116 5.69 9.21 -24.44
N PRO A 117 6.70 10.03 -24.11
CA PRO A 117 6.69 11.44 -24.48
C PRO A 117 6.73 11.62 -26.00
N ASP A 118 5.88 12.50 -26.51
CA ASP A 118 5.87 12.89 -27.93
C ASP A 118 7.17 13.60 -28.34
N VAL A 119 7.76 14.36 -27.42
CA VAL A 119 9.02 15.08 -27.65
C VAL A 119 9.92 14.94 -26.43
N VAL A 120 11.18 14.61 -26.67
CA VAL A 120 12.24 14.60 -25.66
C VAL A 120 13.26 15.67 -26.03
N GLU A 121 13.32 16.74 -25.26
CA GLU A 121 14.34 17.77 -25.40
C GLU A 121 15.54 17.42 -24.52
N GLU A 122 16.73 17.36 -25.11
CA GLU A 122 17.97 17.34 -24.33
C GLU A 122 18.30 18.77 -23.91
N LYS A 123 18.26 19.02 -22.60
CA LYS A 123 18.57 20.31 -21.98
C LYS A 123 19.72 20.14 -21.00
N GLY A 124 20.20 21.26 -20.47
CA GLY A 124 21.27 21.28 -19.47
C GLY A 124 22.57 21.82 -20.06
N THR A 125 23.63 21.75 -19.27
CA THR A 125 24.99 22.08 -19.69
C THR A 125 25.69 20.81 -20.18
N ALA A 126 26.81 20.96 -20.89
CA ALA A 126 27.63 19.81 -21.30
C ALA A 126 28.04 18.92 -20.11
N GLU A 127 28.18 19.51 -18.92
CA GLU A 127 28.57 18.83 -17.67
C GLU A 127 27.37 18.17 -16.95
N ASN A 128 26.15 18.63 -17.19
CA ASN A 128 24.93 18.09 -16.57
C ASN A 128 23.75 18.12 -17.56
N PRO A 129 23.75 17.20 -18.54
CA PRO A 129 22.62 17.04 -19.44
C PRO A 129 21.44 16.41 -18.68
N TYR A 130 20.23 16.91 -18.95
CA TYR A 130 18.99 16.32 -18.50
C TYR A 130 17.96 16.32 -19.63
N ARG A 131 17.11 15.29 -19.62
CA ARG A 131 16.05 15.14 -20.63
C ARG A 131 14.75 15.71 -20.12
N ARG A 132 14.21 16.68 -20.86
CA ARG A 132 12.85 17.20 -20.64
C ARG A 132 11.89 16.46 -21.55
N GLN A 133 10.99 15.72 -20.93
CA GLN A 133 9.96 14.96 -21.61
C GLN A 133 8.69 15.81 -21.73
N LEU A 134 8.10 15.83 -22.93
CA LEU A 134 6.93 16.60 -23.28
C LEU A 134 5.87 15.70 -23.93
N TRP A 135 4.61 15.94 -23.58
CA TRP A 135 3.45 15.23 -24.13
C TRP A 135 2.51 16.23 -24.78
N LYS A 136 1.95 15.86 -25.93
CA LYS A 136 0.87 16.62 -26.56
C LYS A 136 -0.39 16.49 -25.70
N VAL A 137 -1.20 17.54 -25.69
CA VAL A 137 -2.52 17.53 -25.07
C VAL A 137 -3.38 16.40 -25.63
N GLN A 138 -3.29 16.11 -26.94
CA GLN A 138 -4.00 14.98 -27.54
C GLN A 138 -3.62 13.64 -26.91
N THR A 139 -2.32 13.34 -26.78
CA THR A 139 -1.80 12.13 -26.14
C THR A 139 -2.33 11.96 -24.72
N LEU A 140 -2.39 13.06 -23.95
CA LEU A 140 -2.92 13.05 -22.59
C LEU A 140 -4.44 12.81 -22.56
N LYS A 141 -5.20 13.36 -23.51
CA LYS A 141 -6.65 13.12 -23.65
C LYS A 141 -6.94 11.66 -24.01
N ASP A 142 -6.21 11.11 -24.98
CA ASP A 142 -6.39 9.74 -25.43
C ASP A 142 -6.05 8.74 -24.31
N TRP A 143 -4.98 9.00 -23.57
CA TRP A 143 -4.65 8.22 -22.39
C TRP A 143 -5.69 8.35 -21.28
N MET A 144 -6.25 9.54 -21.06
CA MET A 144 -7.30 9.75 -20.05
C MET A 144 -8.57 8.97 -20.39
N ALA A 145 -8.95 8.89 -21.67
CA ALA A 145 -10.10 8.13 -22.15
C ALA A 145 -9.90 6.60 -22.03
N THR A 146 -8.66 6.13 -22.19
CA THR A 146 -8.30 4.71 -22.15
C THR A 146 -7.64 4.28 -20.82
N ARG A 147 -7.70 5.15 -19.81
CA ARG A 147 -6.87 5.06 -18.61
C ARG A 147 -7.03 3.72 -17.90
N PRO A 148 -5.97 2.91 -17.79
CA PRO A 148 -6.02 1.66 -17.05
C PRO A 148 -6.01 1.92 -15.54
N GLY A 149 -7.16 2.07 -14.91
CA GLY A 149 -7.32 2.17 -13.45
C GLY A 149 -6.32 3.08 -12.70
N ARG A 150 -6.08 2.82 -11.41
CA ARG A 150 -4.92 3.42 -10.71
C ARG A 150 -3.69 2.63 -11.14
N GLY A 151 -2.71 3.27 -11.79
CA GLY A 151 -1.39 2.72 -12.11
C GLY A 151 -0.74 2.08 -10.89
N ARG A 152 -1.08 0.82 -10.64
CA ARG A 152 -0.53 0.04 -9.56
C ARG A 152 0.93 -0.17 -9.92
N ARG A 153 1.81 -0.08 -8.92
CA ARG A 153 3.18 -0.55 -9.08
C ARG A 153 3.10 -1.98 -9.61
N ALA A 154 3.59 -2.21 -10.81
CA ALA A 154 3.88 -3.56 -11.25
C ALA A 154 4.94 -4.07 -10.25
N GLY A 155 4.58 -5.08 -9.45
CA GLY A 155 5.41 -5.59 -8.38
C GLY A 155 5.13 -4.93 -7.02
N ALA A 156 4.56 -5.70 -6.09
CA ALA A 156 4.86 -5.47 -4.69
C ALA A 156 6.37 -5.54 -4.55
N LYS A 157 7.02 -4.44 -4.14
CA LYS A 157 8.47 -4.43 -3.93
C LYS A 157 8.77 -5.57 -2.94
N GLU A 158 9.45 -6.61 -3.42
CA GLU A 158 9.78 -7.75 -2.58
C GLU A 158 10.50 -7.24 -1.34
N SER A 159 10.13 -7.78 -0.18
CA SER A 159 10.83 -7.43 1.05
C SER A 159 12.29 -7.85 0.88
N PRO A 160 13.26 -6.99 1.25
CA PRO A 160 14.65 -7.39 1.23
C PRO A 160 14.82 -8.72 1.98
N PRO A 161 15.67 -9.64 1.46
CA PRO A 161 15.93 -10.90 2.14
C PRO A 161 16.49 -10.62 3.54
N LEU A 162 16.13 -11.48 4.48
CA LEU A 162 16.69 -11.43 5.83
C LEU A 162 18.18 -11.80 5.77
N PRO A 163 19.02 -11.21 6.65
CA PRO A 163 20.42 -11.61 6.74
C PRO A 163 20.53 -13.07 7.19
N ASP A 164 21.57 -13.75 6.72
CA ASP A 164 21.96 -15.04 7.30
C ASP A 164 22.62 -14.78 8.65
N VAL A 165 22.14 -15.45 9.70
CA VAL A 165 22.60 -15.26 11.08
C VAL A 165 22.88 -16.64 11.65
N PRO A 166 24.15 -16.98 11.94
CA PRO A 166 24.50 -18.26 12.56
C PRO A 166 23.75 -18.45 13.87
N VAL A 167 23.44 -19.68 14.28
CA VAL A 167 22.80 -19.95 15.58
C VAL A 167 23.82 -19.86 16.72
N ASP A 168 25.06 -20.30 16.49
CA ASP A 168 26.09 -20.54 17.52
C ASP A 168 27.00 -19.33 17.86
N GLY A 169 26.60 -18.11 17.49
CA GLY A 169 27.31 -16.89 17.88
C GLY A 169 27.13 -16.52 19.35
N ASP A 170 27.74 -15.41 19.75
CA ASP A 170 27.76 -14.93 21.14
C ASP A 170 26.34 -14.78 21.73
N PRO A 171 26.01 -15.49 22.83
CA PRO A 171 24.68 -15.47 23.43
C PRO A 171 24.25 -14.09 23.96
N ASP A 172 25.19 -13.23 24.34
CA ASP A 172 24.92 -11.91 24.90
C ASP A 172 24.99 -10.79 23.84
N GLU A 173 25.26 -11.14 22.57
CA GLU A 173 25.20 -10.21 21.45
C GLU A 173 23.79 -9.61 21.29
N LEU A 174 23.73 -8.28 21.17
CA LEU A 174 22.50 -7.53 20.94
C LEU A 174 22.12 -7.52 19.46
N LEU A 175 21.14 -8.35 19.11
CA LEU A 175 20.64 -8.51 17.75
C LEU A 175 19.47 -7.59 17.43
N GLY A 176 19.46 -7.09 16.19
CA GLY A 176 18.37 -6.27 15.65
C GLY A 176 17.17 -7.07 15.16
N ALA A 177 16.08 -6.36 14.84
CA ALA A 177 14.83 -6.99 14.38
C ALA A 177 14.99 -7.86 13.12
N SER A 178 15.91 -7.53 12.20
CA SER A 178 16.19 -8.36 11.02
C SER A 178 16.89 -9.67 11.38
N GLN A 179 17.85 -9.62 12.29
CA GLN A 179 18.58 -10.80 12.76
C GLN A 179 17.70 -11.69 13.64
N ALA A 180 16.91 -11.09 14.54
CA ALA A 180 15.91 -11.80 15.32
C ALA A 180 14.86 -12.48 14.44
N ALA A 181 14.39 -11.80 13.38
CA ALA A 181 13.47 -12.38 12.41
C ALA A 181 14.08 -13.61 11.70
N ALA A 182 15.37 -13.55 11.35
CA ALA A 182 16.09 -14.66 10.72
C ALA A 182 16.20 -15.87 11.65
N LEU A 183 16.66 -15.68 12.89
CA LEU A 183 16.80 -16.75 13.89
C LEU A 183 15.45 -17.39 14.25
N LEU A 184 14.35 -16.62 14.23
CA LEU A 184 13.00 -17.12 14.51
C LEU A 184 12.30 -17.72 13.27
N GLY A 185 12.97 -17.75 12.11
CA GLY A 185 12.44 -18.33 10.87
C GLY A 185 11.28 -17.56 10.24
N PHE A 186 11.18 -16.24 10.45
CA PHE A 186 10.19 -15.42 9.76
C PHE A 186 10.58 -15.20 8.29
N LYS A 187 9.59 -15.03 7.41
CA LYS A 187 9.84 -14.76 5.99
C LYS A 187 10.34 -13.32 5.73
N SER A 188 10.04 -12.39 6.64
CA SER A 188 10.44 -10.98 6.52
C SER A 188 10.37 -10.26 7.86
N ILE A 189 11.02 -9.10 7.93
CA ILE A 189 10.94 -8.18 9.09
C ILE A 189 9.49 -7.79 9.38
N GLY A 190 8.68 -7.56 8.34
CA GLY A 190 7.27 -7.20 8.51
C GLY A 190 6.46 -8.28 9.21
N SER A 191 6.69 -9.55 8.86
CA SER A 191 6.03 -10.68 9.52
C SER A 191 6.45 -10.82 10.99
N PHE A 192 7.75 -10.63 11.28
CA PHE A 192 8.26 -10.57 12.66
C PHE A 192 7.62 -9.43 13.45
N SER A 193 7.66 -8.19 12.95
CA SER A 193 7.11 -7.01 13.62
C SER A 193 5.61 -7.15 13.90
N SER A 194 4.85 -7.73 12.95
CA SER A 194 3.44 -8.01 13.15
C SER A 194 3.20 -9.07 14.21
N SER A 195 4.03 -10.12 14.27
CA SER A 195 3.92 -11.16 15.28
C SER A 195 4.25 -10.60 16.68
N LEU A 196 5.27 -9.74 16.77
CA LEU A 196 5.66 -9.04 18.00
C LEU A 196 4.55 -8.11 18.50
N SER A 197 3.98 -7.27 17.62
CA SER A 197 2.93 -6.32 18.01
C SER A 197 1.63 -7.00 18.44
N GLN A 198 1.36 -8.20 17.91
CA GLN A 198 0.24 -9.04 18.31
C GLN A 198 0.48 -9.80 19.63
N GLY A 199 1.67 -9.67 20.24
CA GLY A 199 2.00 -10.35 21.50
C GLY A 199 2.33 -11.83 21.35
N ASN A 200 2.57 -12.34 20.14
CA ASN A 200 2.91 -13.74 19.90
C ASN A 200 4.38 -14.07 20.24
N LEU A 201 5.17 -13.07 20.63
CA LEU A 201 6.58 -13.19 21.02
C LEU A 201 6.74 -12.59 22.43
N PRO A 202 6.19 -13.25 23.47
CA PRO A 202 6.10 -12.68 24.82
C PRO A 202 7.47 -12.37 25.42
N LEU A 203 8.50 -13.20 25.18
CA LEU A 203 9.85 -12.96 25.70
C LEU A 203 10.54 -11.77 25.03
N LEU A 204 10.12 -11.39 23.82
CA LEU A 204 10.68 -10.26 23.08
C LEU A 204 9.88 -8.97 23.25
N LYS A 205 8.84 -8.98 24.09
CA LYS A 205 8.09 -7.76 24.44
C LYS A 205 9.01 -6.72 25.08
N GLU A 206 9.88 -7.18 25.96
CA GLU A 206 10.92 -6.39 26.60
C GLU A 206 12.22 -6.46 25.79
N THR A 207 12.91 -5.33 25.72
CA THR A 207 14.14 -5.18 24.93
C THR A 207 15.35 -5.20 25.85
N ASP A 208 16.40 -5.89 25.44
CA ASP A 208 17.66 -5.95 26.20
C ASP A 208 18.54 -4.72 25.97
N GLY A 209 18.23 -3.94 24.93
CA GLY A 209 18.88 -2.67 24.69
C GLY A 209 18.24 -1.92 23.54
N VAL A 210 18.80 -0.74 23.28
CA VAL A 210 18.49 0.08 22.12
C VAL A 210 19.78 0.44 21.41
N THR A 211 19.69 0.66 20.10
CA THR A 211 20.84 1.18 19.36
C THR A 211 21.07 2.63 19.76
N GLU A 212 22.25 2.98 20.25
CA GLU A 212 22.53 4.34 20.76
C GLU A 212 23.00 5.31 19.66
N GLU A 213 23.59 4.79 18.58
CA GLU A 213 24.24 5.60 17.55
C GLU A 213 23.80 5.26 16.10
N GLY A 214 23.98 6.23 15.20
CA GLY A 214 23.73 6.09 13.77
C GLY A 214 22.26 6.14 13.33
N ARG A 215 22.01 5.83 12.05
CA ARG A 215 20.68 5.88 11.41
C ARG A 215 19.64 4.94 12.04
N GLN A 216 20.09 4.01 12.87
CA GLN A 216 19.27 3.03 13.59
C GLN A 216 19.05 3.37 15.06
N LYS A 217 19.44 4.58 15.51
CA LYS A 217 19.25 5.05 16.89
C LYS A 217 17.82 4.83 17.41
N GLY A 218 17.71 4.36 18.66
CA GLY A 218 16.45 4.06 19.34
C GLY A 218 15.78 2.75 18.91
N ARG A 219 16.37 1.98 17.98
CA ARG A 219 15.82 0.68 17.60
C ARG A 219 16.07 -0.37 18.66
N ARG A 220 15.01 -1.11 18.97
CA ARG A 220 14.98 -2.25 19.90
C ARG A 220 16.02 -3.32 19.52
N ARG A 221 16.70 -3.84 20.53
CA ARG A 221 17.65 -4.96 20.46
C ARG A 221 17.31 -6.01 21.50
N TRP A 222 17.66 -7.26 21.19
CA TRP A 222 17.48 -8.42 22.07
C TRP A 222 18.73 -9.26 22.04
N THR A 223 19.08 -9.85 23.17
CA THR A 223 20.15 -10.83 23.27
C THR A 223 19.82 -12.05 22.43
N ARG A 224 20.85 -12.61 21.80
CA ARG A 224 20.73 -13.87 21.04
C ARG A 224 20.12 -14.99 21.88
N ARG A 225 20.57 -15.13 23.13
CA ARG A 225 20.03 -16.11 24.09
C ARG A 225 18.52 -16.02 24.23
N ARG A 226 17.97 -14.80 24.41
CA ARG A 226 16.53 -14.58 24.56
C ARG A 226 15.76 -14.90 23.27
N ILE A 227 16.34 -14.56 22.10
CA ILE A 227 15.75 -14.90 20.81
C ILE A 227 15.67 -16.41 20.62
N LEU A 228 16.74 -17.15 20.95
CA LEU A 228 16.77 -18.61 20.85
C LEU A 228 15.84 -19.28 21.86
N GLN A 229 15.74 -18.75 23.09
CA GLN A 229 14.75 -19.20 24.06
C GLN A 229 13.33 -19.03 23.51
N GLN A 230 13.01 -17.86 22.93
CA GLN A 230 11.72 -17.62 22.27
C GLN A 230 11.47 -18.56 21.09
N ALA A 231 12.52 -18.95 20.37
CA ALA A 231 12.44 -19.93 19.29
C ALA A 231 12.09 -21.33 19.80
N ALA A 232 12.67 -21.72 20.95
CA ALA A 232 12.41 -23.01 21.58
C ALA A 232 10.99 -23.11 22.18
N GLU A 233 10.49 -22.03 22.78
CA GLU A 233 9.14 -21.97 23.37
C GLU A 233 8.02 -21.85 22.32
N ARG A 234 8.36 -21.46 21.09
CA ARG A 234 7.38 -21.40 20.01
C ARG A 234 6.93 -22.82 19.65
N PRO A 235 5.62 -23.13 19.66
CA PRO A 235 5.14 -24.39 19.11
C PRO A 235 5.56 -24.42 17.64
N ARG A 236 6.47 -25.34 17.29
CA ARG A 236 6.83 -25.59 15.89
C ARG A 236 5.54 -25.98 15.18
N LYS A 237 4.99 -25.06 14.38
CA LYS A 237 3.97 -25.42 13.39
C LYS A 237 4.62 -26.50 12.52
N LYS A 238 4.18 -27.75 12.68
CA LYS A 238 4.49 -28.83 11.72
C LYS A 238 4.14 -28.29 10.33
N LYS A 239 5.12 -28.35 9.43
CA LYS A 239 4.92 -28.10 8.00
C LYS A 239 3.89 -29.10 7.46
#